data_AF-A0A949WEG9-F1
#
_entry.id   AF-A0A949WEG9-F1
#
_cell.length_a   1.000
_cell.length_b   1.000
_cell.length_c   1.000
_cell.angle_alpha   90.00
_cell.angle_beta   90.00
_cell.angle_gamma   90.00
#
_symmetry.space_group_name_H-M   'P 1'
#
loop_
_entity.id
_entity.type
_entity.pdbx_description
1 polymer ?
#
loop_
_entity_poly.entity_id
_entity_poly.type
_entity_poly.pdbx_seq_one_letter_code
_entity_poly.pdbx_strand_id
1 'polypeptide(L)'
;MIIKHTTPLPRGVTLLELSMVMALILSLAFLGSYSMQEYKGWQKGRNASLALQAVYEAQRAFLADHPTQSPAQLQESDILAYLPQGWGAESGVTSMTGLLTHGKVSGVSGEALGLDINHLPPALTLSGGVYDPTQSRDGGGWDGLWDTGEPPASTVP
;
A
#
# COMPACT_ATOMS: atom_id res chain seq x y z
N MET A 1 48.19 65.36 -0.85
CA MET A 1 47.83 64.28 0.09
C MET A 1 46.61 63.58 -0.49
N ILE A 2 46.77 62.38 -1.05
CA ILE A 2 45.70 61.65 -1.76
C ILE A 2 45.27 60.48 -0.88
N ILE A 3 44.03 60.50 -0.40
CA ILE A 3 43.44 59.44 0.42
C ILE A 3 42.94 58.35 -0.54
N LYS A 4 43.57 57.17 -0.50
CA LYS A 4 43.12 56.00 -1.26
C LYS A 4 41.96 55.35 -0.50
N HIS A 5 40.74 55.46 -1.02
CA HIS A 5 39.62 54.63 -0.59
C HIS A 5 39.76 53.23 -1.18
N THR A 6 40.12 52.25 -0.35
CA THR A 6 40.04 50.82 -0.71
C THR A 6 38.67 50.31 -0.32
N THR A 7 37.76 50.17 -1.27
CA THR A 7 36.54 49.39 -1.07
C THR A 7 36.91 47.90 -1.05
N PRO A 8 36.54 47.13 0.00
CA PRO A 8 36.80 45.70 0.01
C PRO A 8 35.97 45.04 -1.09
N LEU A 9 36.65 44.32 -1.99
CA LEU A 9 35.96 43.49 -2.99
C LEU A 9 35.09 42.45 -2.27
N PRO A 10 33.85 42.21 -2.72
CA PRO A 10 33.03 41.14 -2.18
C PRO A 10 33.79 39.82 -2.35
N ARG A 11 34.00 39.09 -1.25
CA ARG A 11 34.65 37.78 -1.26
C ARG A 11 33.90 36.86 -2.22
N GLY A 12 34.55 36.51 -3.33
CA GLY A 12 33.99 35.61 -4.33
C GLY A 12 33.79 34.22 -3.74
N VAL A 13 32.64 33.61 -4.06
CA VAL A 13 32.31 32.21 -3.71
C VAL A 13 33.49 31.33 -4.13
N THR A 14 34.08 30.63 -3.17
CA THR A 14 35.26 29.81 -3.45
C THR A 14 34.85 28.50 -4.14
N LEU A 15 35.70 27.95 -5.01
CA LEU A 15 35.47 26.63 -5.62
C LEU A 15 35.24 25.54 -4.56
N LEU A 16 35.91 25.68 -3.41
CA LEU A 16 35.75 24.78 -2.27
C LEU A 16 34.33 24.87 -1.69
N GLU A 17 33.80 26.08 -1.49
CA GLU A 17 32.43 26.31 -1.02
C GLU A 17 31.39 25.75 -2.01
N LEU A 18 31.58 25.99 -3.32
CA LEU A 18 30.71 25.42 -4.36
C LEU A 18 30.75 23.88 -4.34
N SER A 19 31.93 23.28 -4.21
CA SER A 19 32.08 21.82 -4.15
C SER A 19 31.45 21.21 -2.91
N MET A 20 31.56 21.87 -1.76
CA MET A 20 30.95 21.45 -0.49
C MET A 20 29.43 21.52 -0.56
N VAL A 21 28.88 22.62 -1.11
CA VAL A 21 27.43 22.79 -1.30
C VAL A 21 26.89 21.75 -2.29
N MET A 22 27.60 21.49 -3.40
CA MET A 22 27.18 20.47 -4.35
C MET A 22 27.16 19.06 -3.73
N ALA A 23 28.19 18.71 -2.94
CA ALA A 23 28.22 17.44 -2.21
C ALA A 23 27.08 17.33 -1.18
N LEU A 24 26.72 18.43 -0.51
CA LEU A 24 25.60 18.48 0.43
C LEU A 24 24.26 18.31 -0.28
N ILE A 25 24.04 18.98 -1.42
CA ILE A 25 22.80 18.88 -2.19
C ILE A 25 22.63 17.45 -2.71
N LEU A 26 23.68 16.84 -3.26
CA LEU A 26 23.62 15.47 -3.74
C LEU A 26 23.34 14.48 -2.61
N SER A 27 24.03 14.59 -1.47
CA SER A 27 23.80 13.69 -0.34
C SER A 27 22.37 13.76 0.20
N LEU A 28 21.81 14.96 0.32
CA LEU A 28 20.41 15.17 0.70
C LEU A 28 19.42 14.61 -0.34
N ALA A 29 19.73 14.76 -1.63
CA ALA A 29 18.89 14.22 -2.70
C ALA A 29 18.83 12.67 -2.69
N PHE A 30 19.95 12.00 -2.38
CA PHE A 30 19.98 10.55 -2.22
C PHE A 30 19.16 10.08 -1.02
N LEU A 31 19.30 10.73 0.14
CA LEU A 31 18.53 10.41 1.35
C LEU A 31 17.02 10.60 1.14
N GLY A 32 16.62 11.69 0.48
CA GLY A 32 15.20 11.96 0.21
C GLY A 32 14.54 10.92 -0.70
N SER A 33 15.28 10.37 -1.67
CA SER A 33 14.74 9.42 -2.66
C SER A 33 14.42 8.04 -2.06
N TYR A 34 15.18 7.60 -1.06
CA TYR A 34 14.98 6.30 -0.40
C TYR A 34 13.66 6.27 0.40
N SER A 35 13.35 7.36 1.11
CA SER A 35 12.14 7.48 1.96
C SER A 35 10.82 7.35 1.18
N MET A 36 10.81 7.75 -0.10
CA MET A 36 9.59 7.74 -0.92
C MET A 36 9.11 6.32 -1.28
N GLN A 37 10.00 5.34 -1.35
CA GLN A 37 9.64 3.96 -1.74
C GLN A 37 8.88 3.25 -0.62
N GLU A 38 9.39 3.37 0.61
CA GLU A 38 8.74 2.85 1.82
C GLU A 38 7.35 3.45 2.02
N TYR A 39 7.22 4.76 1.82
CA TYR A 39 5.93 5.45 1.93
C TYR A 39 4.90 4.93 0.92
N LYS A 40 5.32 4.69 -0.33
CA LYS A 40 4.45 4.10 -1.37
C LYS A 40 4.06 2.66 -1.04
N GLY A 41 4.98 1.86 -0.50
CA GLY A 41 4.69 0.50 -0.03
C GLY A 41 3.63 0.49 1.06
N TRP A 42 3.79 1.35 2.08
CA TRP A 42 2.81 1.51 3.14
C TRP A 42 1.45 1.99 2.62
N GLN A 43 1.41 2.97 1.71
CA GLN A 43 0.16 3.42 1.11
C GLN A 43 -0.58 2.29 0.38
N LYS A 44 0.17 1.42 -0.34
CA LYS A 44 -0.41 0.27 -1.02
C LYS A 44 -0.97 -0.75 -0.04
N GLY A 45 -0.22 -1.11 1.01
CA GLY A 45 -0.69 -2.03 2.05
C GLY A 45 -1.92 -1.49 2.78
N ARG A 46 -1.94 -0.19 3.11
CA ARG A 46 -3.11 0.45 3.71
C ARG A 46 -4.35 0.37 2.80
N ASN A 47 -4.19 0.60 1.51
CA ASN A 47 -5.34 0.52 0.60
C ASN A 47 -5.80 -0.94 0.41
N ALA A 48 -4.87 -1.89 0.41
CA ALA A 48 -5.17 -3.32 0.38
C ALA A 48 -5.97 -3.76 1.60
N SER A 49 -5.57 -3.38 2.82
CA SER A 49 -6.32 -3.71 4.04
C SER A 49 -7.71 -3.10 4.06
N LEU A 50 -7.87 -1.85 3.60
CA LEU A 50 -9.19 -1.22 3.50
C LEU A 50 -10.09 -1.94 2.49
N ALA A 51 -9.54 -2.39 1.37
CA ALA A 51 -10.30 -3.14 0.37
C ALA A 51 -10.72 -4.51 0.90
N LEU A 52 -9.79 -5.23 1.54
CA LEU A 52 -10.05 -6.52 2.17
C LEU A 52 -11.09 -6.41 3.28
N GLN A 53 -11.03 -5.36 4.12
CA GLN A 53 -12.03 -5.11 5.14
C GLN A 53 -13.41 -4.83 4.52
N ALA A 54 -13.48 -4.03 3.45
CA ALA A 54 -14.74 -3.77 2.75
C ALA A 54 -15.36 -5.05 2.18
N VAL A 55 -14.53 -5.94 1.63
CA VAL A 55 -14.97 -7.25 1.11
C VAL A 55 -15.41 -8.16 2.26
N TYR A 56 -14.67 -8.19 3.36
CA TYR A 56 -15.01 -9.00 4.52
C TYR A 56 -16.34 -8.57 5.15
N GLU A 57 -16.57 -7.26 5.27
CA GLU A 57 -17.84 -6.70 5.74
C GLU A 57 -18.98 -7.07 4.77
N ALA A 58 -18.75 -7.01 3.47
CA ALA A 58 -19.73 -7.42 2.45
C ALA A 58 -20.07 -8.92 2.51
N GLN A 59 -19.06 -9.79 2.66
CA GLN A 59 -19.27 -11.23 2.86
C GLN A 59 -20.08 -11.51 4.12
N ARG A 60 -19.75 -10.84 5.22
CA ARG A 60 -20.48 -11.02 6.48
C ARG A 60 -21.92 -10.52 6.39
N ALA A 61 -22.16 -9.40 5.70
CA ALA A 61 -23.52 -8.90 5.47
C ALA A 61 -24.33 -9.87 4.59
N PHE A 62 -23.73 -10.36 3.51
CA PHE A 62 -24.35 -11.36 2.64
C PHE A 62 -24.70 -12.65 3.39
N LEU A 63 -23.77 -13.19 4.19
CA LEU A 63 -24.00 -14.41 4.97
C LEU A 63 -24.99 -14.23 6.12
N ALA A 64 -25.15 -13.00 6.62
CA ALA A 64 -26.20 -12.69 7.59
C ALA A 64 -27.60 -12.79 6.97
N ASP A 65 -27.74 -12.35 5.71
CA ASP A 65 -28.99 -12.45 4.95
C ASP A 65 -29.21 -13.87 4.38
N HIS A 66 -28.13 -14.59 4.11
CA HIS A 66 -28.13 -15.93 3.49
C HIS A 66 -27.45 -17.00 4.38
N PRO A 67 -28.04 -17.36 5.54
CA PRO A 67 -27.39 -18.20 6.54
C PRO A 67 -27.15 -19.66 6.09
N THR A 68 -27.79 -20.12 5.01
CA THR A 68 -27.57 -21.47 4.45
C THR A 68 -26.51 -21.51 3.36
N GLN A 69 -25.97 -20.35 2.94
CA GLN A 69 -24.98 -20.28 1.88
C GLN A 69 -23.59 -20.57 2.44
N SER A 70 -22.83 -21.40 1.71
CA SER A 70 -21.46 -21.72 2.09
C SER A 70 -20.51 -20.61 1.66
N PRO A 71 -19.57 -20.18 2.53
CA PRO A 71 -18.49 -19.27 2.17
C PRO A 71 -17.66 -19.70 0.96
N ALA A 72 -17.49 -21.02 0.79
CA ALA A 72 -16.68 -21.59 -0.28
C ALA A 72 -17.36 -21.55 -1.66
N GLN A 73 -18.60 -21.07 -1.73
CA GLN A 73 -19.41 -21.03 -2.96
C GLN A 73 -19.95 -19.62 -3.25
N LEU A 74 -19.29 -18.59 -2.71
CA LEU A 74 -19.69 -17.20 -2.93
C LEU A 74 -19.37 -16.79 -4.37
N GLN A 75 -20.35 -16.20 -5.05
CA GLN A 75 -20.13 -15.61 -6.36
C GLN A 75 -19.76 -14.14 -6.21
N GLU A 76 -19.02 -13.63 -7.19
CA GLU A 76 -18.64 -12.23 -7.23
C GLU A 76 -19.85 -11.28 -7.24
N SER A 77 -20.91 -11.66 -7.96
CA SER A 77 -22.17 -10.91 -8.03
C SER A 77 -22.86 -10.77 -6.67
N ASP A 78 -22.69 -11.77 -5.81
CA ASP A 78 -23.35 -11.84 -4.50
C ASP A 78 -22.72 -10.82 -3.55
N ILE A 79 -21.40 -10.66 -3.62
CA ILE A 79 -20.64 -9.75 -2.76
C ILE A 79 -20.69 -8.30 -3.26
N LEU A 80 -20.70 -8.09 -4.58
CA LEU A 80 -20.63 -6.75 -5.18
C LEU A 80 -21.79 -5.85 -4.74
N ALA A 81 -22.97 -6.43 -4.51
CA ALA A 81 -24.16 -5.70 -4.04
C ALA A 81 -24.07 -5.24 -2.58
N TYR A 82 -23.23 -5.90 -1.77
CA TYR A 82 -23.06 -5.65 -0.34
C TYR A 82 -21.81 -4.82 -0.02
N LEU A 83 -21.08 -4.37 -1.03
CA LEU A 83 -19.91 -3.52 -0.82
C LEU A 83 -20.31 -2.16 -0.22
N PRO A 84 -19.53 -1.64 0.73
CA PRO A 84 -19.77 -0.32 1.30
C PRO A 84 -19.56 0.78 0.24
N GLN A 85 -20.24 1.91 0.45
CA GLN A 85 -20.17 3.05 -0.47
C GLN A 85 -18.72 3.51 -0.72
N GLY A 86 -18.37 3.75 -1.98
CA GLY A 86 -17.02 4.13 -2.42
C GLY A 86 -16.17 2.94 -2.91
N TRP A 87 -16.73 1.73 -2.90
CA TRP A 87 -16.09 0.49 -3.33
C TRP A 87 -16.93 -0.32 -4.33
N GLY A 88 -18.23 -0.03 -4.45
CA GLY A 88 -19.15 -0.70 -5.37
C GLY A 88 -19.35 0.04 -6.70
N ALA A 89 -20.51 -0.22 -7.32
CA ALA A 89 -20.88 0.31 -8.64
C ALA A 89 -20.84 1.85 -8.71
N GLU A 90 -21.08 2.54 -7.59
CA GLU A 90 -21.00 4.00 -7.48
C GLU A 90 -19.58 4.56 -7.69
N SER A 91 -18.54 3.75 -7.52
CA SER A 91 -17.15 4.08 -7.85
C SER A 91 -16.70 3.57 -9.22
N GLY A 92 -17.65 3.08 -10.05
CA GLY A 92 -17.35 2.50 -11.36
C GLY A 92 -16.80 1.06 -11.28
N VAL A 93 -16.81 0.46 -10.10
CA VAL A 93 -16.35 -0.92 -9.89
C VAL A 93 -17.48 -1.87 -10.27
N THR A 94 -17.37 -2.48 -11.45
CA THR A 94 -18.35 -3.44 -11.99
C THR A 94 -17.96 -4.90 -11.75
N SER A 95 -16.76 -5.13 -11.22
CA SER A 95 -16.23 -6.44 -10.88
C SER A 95 -15.22 -6.31 -9.73
N MET A 96 -15.01 -7.38 -9.01
CA MET A 96 -13.97 -7.53 -7.99
C MET A 96 -12.58 -7.38 -8.60
N THR A 97 -12.38 -7.83 -9.85
CA THR A 97 -11.18 -7.48 -10.63
C THR A 97 -11.08 -5.97 -10.87
N GLY A 98 -12.21 -5.29 -11.06
CA GLY A 98 -12.32 -3.84 -11.16
C GLY A 98 -11.99 -3.11 -9.86
N LEU A 99 -12.23 -3.72 -8.69
CA LEU A 99 -11.80 -3.21 -7.38
C LEU A 99 -10.27 -3.09 -7.32
N LEU A 100 -9.59 -4.06 -7.92
CA LEU A 100 -8.13 -4.16 -7.98
C LEU A 100 -7.57 -3.26 -9.10
N THR A 101 -8.27 -3.18 -10.24
CA THR A 101 -7.80 -2.45 -11.44
C THR A 101 -8.04 -0.93 -11.39
N HIS A 102 -9.07 -0.44 -10.69
CA HIS A 102 -9.32 1.01 -10.54
C HIS A 102 -8.34 1.72 -9.57
N GLY A 103 -7.15 1.14 -9.35
CA GLY A 103 -6.05 1.77 -8.64
C GLY A 103 -6.17 1.76 -7.11
N LYS A 104 -7.09 0.97 -6.55
CA LYS A 104 -7.23 0.86 -5.09
C LYS A 104 -6.25 -0.18 -4.53
N VAL A 105 -6.01 -1.28 -5.23
CA VAL A 105 -5.18 -2.39 -4.70
C VAL A 105 -4.22 -2.89 -5.76
N SER A 106 -2.92 -2.74 -5.50
CA SER A 106 -1.84 -3.23 -6.37
C SER A 106 -0.71 -3.75 -5.52
N GLY A 107 0.02 -4.76 -6.00
CA GLY A 107 1.22 -5.26 -5.33
C GLY A 107 2.27 -4.16 -5.13
N VAL A 108 3.19 -4.39 -4.19
CA VAL A 108 4.28 -3.44 -3.87
C VAL A 108 5.09 -3.11 -5.13
N SER A 109 5.30 -4.09 -6.01
CA SER A 109 5.97 -3.95 -7.32
C SER A 109 5.06 -3.49 -8.46
N GLY A 110 3.77 -3.26 -8.22
CA GLY A 110 2.79 -2.89 -9.24
C GLY A 110 2.10 -4.07 -9.93
N GLU A 111 2.19 -5.26 -9.33
CA GLU A 111 1.53 -6.47 -9.82
C GLU A 111 0.01 -6.37 -9.68
N ALA A 112 -0.71 -6.95 -10.64
CA ALA A 112 -2.15 -7.16 -10.54
C ALA A 112 -2.41 -8.32 -9.59
N LEU A 113 -3.03 -8.00 -8.45
CA LEU A 113 -3.44 -9.01 -7.48
C LEU A 113 -4.81 -9.56 -7.87
N GLY A 114 -5.06 -10.83 -7.55
CA GLY A 114 -6.38 -11.42 -7.50
C GLY A 114 -6.98 -11.25 -6.10
N LEU A 115 -8.30 -11.38 -6.00
CA LEU A 115 -8.99 -11.45 -4.72
C LEU A 115 -9.68 -12.80 -4.59
N ASP A 116 -9.39 -13.51 -3.51
CA ASP A 116 -10.08 -14.74 -3.17
C ASP A 116 -11.19 -14.46 -2.15
N ILE A 117 -12.43 -14.58 -2.61
CA ILE A 117 -13.66 -14.37 -1.83
C ILE A 117 -14.25 -15.68 -1.30
N ASN A 118 -13.66 -16.82 -1.64
CA ASN A 118 -14.17 -18.13 -1.20
C ASN A 118 -13.63 -18.54 0.17
N HIS A 119 -12.79 -17.69 0.77
CA HIS A 119 -12.28 -17.83 2.11
C HIS A 119 -12.79 -16.67 2.99
N LEU A 120 -13.01 -17.01 4.26
CA LEU A 120 -13.31 -16.08 5.33
C LEU A 120 -12.20 -16.20 6.37
N PRO A 121 -11.44 -15.13 6.60
CA PRO A 121 -11.46 -13.84 5.91
C PRO A 121 -10.95 -13.91 4.45
N PRO A 122 -11.26 -12.91 3.60
CA PRO A 122 -10.82 -12.87 2.21
C PRO A 122 -9.32 -12.56 2.14
N ALA A 123 -8.66 -13.04 1.09
CA ALA A 123 -7.22 -12.89 0.90
C ALA A 123 -6.89 -12.40 -0.51
N LEU A 124 -5.83 -11.60 -0.63
CA LEU A 124 -5.26 -11.26 -1.94
C LEU A 124 -4.43 -12.43 -2.44
N THR A 125 -4.43 -12.66 -3.74
CA THR A 125 -3.66 -13.73 -4.37
C THR A 125 -2.78 -13.22 -5.48
N LEU A 126 -1.63 -13.84 -5.66
CA LEU A 126 -0.74 -13.62 -6.79
C LEU A 126 -0.32 -14.98 -7.35
N SER A 127 -0.62 -15.22 -8.63
CA SER A 127 -0.30 -16.49 -9.31
C SER A 127 -0.83 -17.74 -8.59
N GLY A 128 -1.96 -17.63 -7.89
CA GLY A 128 -2.62 -18.73 -7.18
C GLY A 128 -2.16 -18.97 -5.73
N GLY A 129 -1.20 -18.20 -5.22
CA GLY A 129 -0.84 -18.19 -3.80
C GLY A 129 -1.35 -16.95 -3.08
N VAL A 130 -1.53 -17.01 -1.76
CA VAL A 130 -1.84 -15.83 -0.92
C VAL A 130 -0.69 -14.83 -1.04
N TYR A 131 -1.04 -13.58 -1.37
CA TYR A 131 -0.10 -12.50 -1.54
C TYR A 131 0.11 -11.77 -0.21
N ASP A 132 1.29 -11.98 0.37
CA ASP A 132 1.82 -11.18 1.45
C ASP A 132 3.27 -10.82 1.12
N PRO A 133 3.57 -9.54 0.82
CA PRO A 133 4.92 -9.08 0.53
C PRO A 133 5.77 -8.90 1.80
N THR A 134 5.15 -8.91 2.98
CA THR A 134 5.83 -8.76 4.26
C THR A 134 6.36 -10.06 4.83
N GLN A 135 6.22 -11.17 4.08
CA GLN A 135 6.84 -12.48 4.36
C GLN A 135 8.23 -12.28 4.95
N SER A 136 8.25 -12.24 6.28
CA SER A 136 9.40 -11.70 6.98
C SER A 136 10.51 -12.71 6.80
N ARG A 137 11.71 -12.17 6.55
CA ARG A 137 12.99 -12.89 6.65
C ARG A 137 13.17 -13.59 8.01
N ASP A 138 12.29 -13.29 8.97
CA ASP A 138 12.31 -13.71 10.37
C ASP A 138 11.14 -14.65 10.76
N GLY A 139 10.37 -15.14 9.79
CA GLY A 139 9.30 -16.11 10.01
C GLY A 139 7.95 -15.46 10.32
N GLY A 140 7.05 -15.53 9.33
CA GLY A 140 5.58 -15.47 9.48
C GLY A 140 5.05 -14.43 10.46
N GLY A 141 5.14 -13.15 10.09
CA GLY A 141 4.72 -12.05 10.95
C GLY A 141 3.59 -11.25 10.33
N TRP A 142 2.36 -11.65 10.62
CA TRP A 142 1.12 -10.88 10.48
C TRP A 142 1.36 -9.38 10.70
N ASP A 143 1.28 -8.59 9.62
CA ASP A 143 1.46 -7.14 9.72
C ASP A 143 0.11 -6.38 9.79
N GLY A 144 -0.99 -7.06 9.45
CA GLY A 144 -2.34 -6.50 9.39
C GLY A 144 -2.56 -5.51 8.25
N LEU A 145 -1.59 -5.33 7.35
CA LEU A 145 -1.72 -4.54 6.14
C LEU A 145 -2.17 -5.41 4.96
N TRP A 146 -1.72 -6.66 4.91
CA TRP A 146 -2.08 -7.59 3.82
C TRP A 146 -2.99 -8.74 4.27
N ASP A 147 -3.10 -8.94 5.58
CA ASP A 147 -3.95 -9.96 6.20
C ASP A 147 -5.10 -9.29 6.95
N THR A 148 -6.34 -9.54 6.54
CA THR A 148 -7.52 -9.13 7.32
C THR A 148 -8.11 -10.33 8.03
N GLY A 149 -8.52 -10.17 9.30
CA GLY A 149 -9.37 -11.14 9.99
C GLY A 149 -8.70 -12.43 10.47
N GLU A 150 -7.42 -12.68 10.17
CA GLU A 150 -6.68 -13.78 10.78
C GLU A 150 -6.19 -13.36 12.19
N PRO A 151 -6.33 -14.24 13.21
CA PRO A 151 -5.86 -13.93 14.55
C PRO A 151 -4.33 -13.72 14.50
N PRO A 152 -3.79 -12.75 15.28
CA PRO A 152 -2.34 -12.58 15.37
C PRO A 152 -1.72 -13.91 15.77
N ALA A 153 -0.61 -14.30 15.12
CA ALA A 153 0.16 -15.51 15.42
C ALA A 153 0.01 -15.85 16.90
N SER A 154 -0.72 -16.93 17.18
CA SER A 154 -0.74 -17.45 18.53
C SER A 154 0.69 -17.72 18.93
N THR A 155 1.06 -17.17 20.07
CA THR A 155 1.94 -17.85 21.01
C THR A 155 1.53 -19.31 21.08
N VAL A 156 2.21 -20.15 20.28
CA VAL A 156 2.21 -21.59 20.48
C VAL A 156 2.83 -21.82 21.86
N PRO A 157 2.15 -22.48 22.81
CA PRO A 157 2.79 -22.92 24.04
C PRO A 157 3.89 -23.95 23.75
#